data_AF-A0A2G4SEF0-F1
#
_entry.id   AF-A0A2G4SEF0-F1
#
_cell.length_a   1.000
_cell.length_b   1.000
_cell.length_c   1.000
_cell.angle_alpha   90.00
_cell.angle_beta   90.00
_cell.angle_gamma   90.00
#
_symmetry.space_group_name_H-M   'P 1'
#
loop_
_entity.id
_entity.type
_entity.pdbx_description
1 polymer ?
#
loop_
_entity_poly.entity_id
_entity_poly.type
_entity_poly.pdbx_seq_one_letter_code
_entity_poly.pdbx_strand_id
1 'polypeptide(L)' 'MLVKFFALFLFFTFTLVSARPGDRGHYTVNGLGKRKQQILKAGGGVWDIAIAMLESDHMITDYPYGDNKSGDAANF' A
#
# COMPACT_ATOMS: atom_id res chain seq x y z
N MET A 1 -23.41 -19.49 34.24
CA MET A 1 -22.73 -19.58 32.93
C MET A 1 -23.01 -18.38 32.00
N LEU A 2 -23.59 -17.28 32.49
CA LEU A 2 -23.91 -16.11 31.66
C LEU A 2 -22.83 -15.00 31.69
N VAL A 3 -21.97 -15.01 32.73
CA VAL A 3 -20.93 -13.98 32.92
C VAL A 3 -19.64 -14.28 32.13
N LYS A 4 -19.44 -15.53 31.70
CA LYS A 4 -18.24 -15.94 30.94
C LYS A 4 -18.28 -15.55 29.47
N PHE A 5 -19.46 -15.33 28.89
CA PHE A 5 -19.60 -14.93 27.48
C PHE A 5 -19.41 -13.41 27.27
N PHE A 6 -19.62 -12.60 28.29
CA PHE A 6 -19.44 -11.14 28.20
C PHE A 6 -17.96 -10.72 28.15
N ALA A 7 -17.05 -11.58 28.63
CA ALA A 7 -15.62 -11.30 28.64
C ALA A 7 -14.94 -11.43 27.26
N LEU A 8 -15.62 -12.01 26.26
CA LEU A 8 -15.02 -12.24 24.94
C LEU A 8 -15.13 -11.03 24.00
N PHE A 9 -15.93 -10.02 24.34
CA PHE A 9 -16.13 -8.83 23.50
C PHE A 9 -15.28 -7.62 23.89
N LEU A 10 -14.49 -7.72 24.96
CA LEU A 10 -13.72 -6.60 25.53
C LEU A 10 -12.20 -6.72 25.28
N PHE A 11 -11.81 -7.29 24.15
CA PHE A 11 -10.40 -7.32 23.71
C PHE A 11 -10.22 -6.96 22.24
N PHE A 12 -11.11 -6.14 21.68
CA PHE A 12 -10.80 -5.37 20.47
C PHE A 12 -10.33 -3.99 20.91
N THR A 13 -9.14 -3.93 21.52
CA THR A 13 -8.44 -2.65 21.63
C THR A 13 -8.11 -2.23 20.20
N PHE A 14 -8.97 -1.39 19.64
CA PHE A 14 -8.62 -0.55 18.50
C PHE A 14 -7.41 0.26 18.93
N THR A 15 -6.22 -0.25 18.62
CA THR A 15 -5.02 0.57 18.59
C THR A 15 -5.26 1.59 17.51
N LEU A 16 -5.67 2.80 17.93
CA LEU A 16 -5.58 3.98 17.11
C LEU A 16 -4.09 4.16 16.80
N VAL A 17 -3.65 3.60 15.67
CA VAL A 17 -2.39 4.01 15.05
C VAL A 17 -2.58 5.47 14.70
N SER A 18 -2.16 6.35 15.59
CA SER A 18 -2.03 7.77 15.30
C SER A 18 -0.98 7.89 14.21
N ALA A 19 -1.42 8.05 12.97
CA ALA A 19 -0.52 8.40 11.88
C ALA A 19 0.15 9.72 12.27
N ARG A 20 1.49 9.71 12.38
CA ARG A 20 2.25 10.94 12.63
C ARG A 20 1.79 11.99 11.61
N PRO A 21 1.40 13.21 12.04
CA PRO A 21 1.04 14.27 11.11
C PRO A 21 2.20 14.42 10.11
N GLY A 22 1.90 14.22 8.84
CA GLY A 22 2.84 14.32 7.75
C GLY A 22 2.08 14.70 6.49
N ASP A 23 2.78 15.27 5.52
CA ASP A 23 2.19 15.65 4.24
C ASP A 23 1.80 14.37 3.46
N ARG A 24 0.52 13.99 3.58
CA ARG A 24 -0.04 12.77 2.98
C ARG A 24 -1.53 12.97 2.72
N GLY A 25 -2.05 12.26 1.72
CA GLY A 25 -3.46 12.33 1.36
C GLY A 25 -3.83 11.24 0.37
N HIS A 26 -4.96 11.44 -0.31
CA HIS A 26 -5.41 10.56 -1.38
C HIS A 26 -5.97 11.37 -2.54
N TYR A 27 -5.88 10.82 -3.74
CA TYR A 27 -6.58 11.33 -4.92
C TYR A 27 -6.87 10.17 -5.86
N THR A 28 -7.68 10.42 -6.90
CA THR A 28 -8.09 9.37 -7.84
C THR A 28 -7.19 9.37 -9.06
N VAL A 29 -6.62 8.21 -9.39
CA VAL A 29 -5.90 7.96 -10.65
C VAL A 29 -6.75 7.04 -11.53
N ASN A 30 -7.11 7.52 -12.72
CA ASN A 30 -7.95 6.78 -13.64
C ASN A 30 -7.28 5.47 -14.07
N GLY A 31 -8.02 4.36 -14.02
CA GLY A 31 -7.51 3.04 -14.40
C GLY A 31 -6.63 2.33 -13.35
N LEU A 32 -6.25 3.00 -12.25
CA LEU A 32 -5.36 2.44 -11.24
C LEU A 32 -5.92 1.16 -10.57
N GLY A 33 -7.25 1.05 -10.45
CA GLY A 33 -7.90 -0.16 -9.94
C GLY A 33 -7.63 -1.40 -10.81
N LYS A 34 -7.63 -1.25 -12.14
CA LYS A 34 -7.29 -2.33 -13.07
C LYS A 34 -5.82 -2.72 -12.92
N ARG A 35 -4.93 -1.74 -12.76
CA ARG A 35 -3.50 -1.98 -12.55
C ARG A 35 -3.23 -2.72 -11.23
N LYS A 36 -3.87 -2.31 -10.12
CA LYS A 36 -3.81 -3.04 -8.83
C LYS A 36 -4.20 -4.52 -9.00
N GLN A 37 -5.28 -4.80 -9.73
CA GLN A 37 -5.71 -6.17 -10.00
C GLN A 37 -4.71 -6.97 -10.85
N GLN A 38 -4.02 -6.32 -11.80
CA GLN A 38 -2.96 -6.97 -12.57
C GLN A 38 -1.78 -7.37 -11.68
N ILE A 39 -1.38 -6.50 -10.73
CA ILE A 39 -0.31 -6.80 -9.77
C ILE A 39 -0.69 -8.02 -8.91
N LEU A 40 -1.91 -8.03 -8.35
CA LEU A 40 -2.39 -9.16 -7.55
C LEU A 40 -2.41 -10.47 -8.33
N LYS A 41 -2.88 -10.43 -9.58
CA LYS A 41 -2.92 -11.61 -10.46
C LYS A 41 -1.53 -12.10 -10.89
N ALA A 42 -0.53 -11.23 -10.87
CA ALA A 42 0.86 -11.58 -11.14
C ALA A 42 1.60 -12.16 -9.91
N GLY A 43 0.90 -12.33 -8.78
CA GLY A 43 1.47 -12.89 -7.55
C GLY A 43 1.93 -11.84 -6.53
N GLY A 44 1.80 -10.54 -6.83
CA GLY A 44 2.06 -9.47 -5.87
C GLY A 44 0.99 -9.42 -4.77
N GLY A 45 1.40 -9.07 -3.55
CA GLY A 45 0.51 -8.85 -2.42
C GLY A 45 0.10 -7.39 -2.23
N VAL A 46 -0.66 -7.14 -1.17
CA VAL A 46 -1.02 -5.78 -0.74
C VAL A 46 0.21 -4.96 -0.37
N TRP A 47 1.24 -5.62 0.18
CA TRP A 47 2.52 -4.98 0.52
C TRP A 47 3.24 -4.45 -0.72
N ASP A 48 3.30 -5.24 -1.81
CA ASP A 48 3.92 -4.82 -3.07
C ASP A 48 3.18 -3.64 -3.72
N ILE A 49 1.84 -3.63 -3.62
CA ILE A 49 1.03 -2.49 -4.08
C ILE A 49 1.33 -1.24 -3.25
N ALA A 50 1.54 -1.36 -1.94
CA ALA A 50 1.84 -0.21 -1.10
C ALA A 50 3.20 0.41 -1.45
N ILE A 51 4.22 -0.42 -1.72
CA ILE A 51 5.53 0.05 -2.21
C ILE A 51 5.35 0.72 -3.59
N ALA A 52 4.74 0.02 -4.56
CA ALA A 52 4.57 0.56 -5.90
C ALA A 52 3.76 1.88 -5.94
N MET A 53 2.78 2.04 -5.04
CA MET A 53 1.98 3.26 -4.90
C MET A 53 2.78 4.45 -4.36
N LEU A 54 3.85 4.20 -3.61
CA LEU A 54 4.76 5.26 -3.17
C LEU A 54 5.75 5.64 -4.28
N GLU A 55 6.18 4.69 -5.10
CA GLU A 55 7.16 4.91 -6.17
C GLU A 55 6.57 5.64 -7.39
N SER A 56 5.30 5.39 -7.74
CA SER A 56 4.66 6.08 -8.87
C SER A 56 3.13 6.10 -8.78
N ASP A 57 2.54 7.19 -9.28
CA ASP A 57 1.09 7.41 -9.26
C ASP A 57 0.30 6.35 -10.06
N HIS A 58 0.90 5.81 -11.13
CA HIS A 58 0.28 4.87 -12.05
C HIS A 58 0.72 3.40 -11.84
N MET A 59 1.75 3.17 -11.01
CA MET A 59 2.37 1.85 -10.79
C MET A 59 2.81 1.15 -12.10
N ILE A 60 3.36 1.94 -13.03
CA ILE A 60 3.94 1.50 -14.31
C ILE A 60 5.38 2.02 -14.41
N THR A 61 6.11 1.60 -15.44
CA THR A 61 7.55 1.88 -15.61
C THR A 61 7.80 2.88 -16.73
N ASP A 62 7.02 3.97 -16.79
CA ASP A 62 7.15 5.03 -17.80
C ASP A 62 8.06 6.20 -17.35
N TYR A 63 8.71 6.05 -16.20
CA TYR A 63 9.74 6.96 -15.70
C TYR A 63 11.02 6.90 -16.58
N PRO A 64 11.89 7.94 -16.56
CA PRO A 64 13.13 7.94 -17.32
C PRO A 64 13.97 6.68 -17.05
N TYR A 65 14.64 6.13 -18.06
CA TYR A 65 15.39 4.88 -17.90
C TYR A 65 16.38 4.95 -16.72
N GLY A 66 16.34 3.93 -15.85
CA GLY A 66 17.14 3.86 -14.63
C GLY A 66 16.78 4.92 -13.58
N ASP A 67 15.65 5.62 -13.74
CA ASP A 67 15.29 6.84 -13.00
C ASP A 67 16.44 7.86 -12.97
N ASN A 68 17.02 8.09 -14.16
CA ASN A 68 18.20 8.92 -14.43
C ASN A 68 19.46 8.53 -13.63
N LYS A 69 19.54 7.29 -13.16
CA LYS A 69 20.71 6.71 -12.47
C LYS A 69 21.34 5.61 -13.33
N SER A 70 22.57 5.24 -12.99
CA SER A 70 23.37 4.25 -13.71
C SER A 70 24.12 3.32 -12.75
N GLY A 71 24.54 2.16 -13.24
CA GLY A 71 25.21 1.15 -12.42
C GLY A 71 24.27 0.55 -11.38
N ASP A 72 24.80 0.22 -10.19
CA ASP A 72 24.03 -0.40 -9.09
C ASP A 72 22.92 0.49 -8.52
N ALA A 73 22.95 1.79 -8.83
CA ALA A 73 21.92 2.73 -8.40
C ALA A 73 20.76 2.87 -9.39
N ALA A 74 20.78 2.18 -10.54
CA ALA A 74 19.70 2.25 -11.52
C ALA A 74 18.41 1.56 -10.99
N ASN A 75 17.27 2.24 -11.15
CA ASN A 75 15.96 1.73 -10.72
C ASN A 75 15.28 0.94 -11.86
N PHE A 76 14.61 -0.18 -11.52
CA PHE A 76 13.89 -1.07 -12.44
C PHE A 76 12.54 -1.53 -11.87
#